data_AF-A0A484YZQ5-F1
#
_entry.id   AF-A0A484YZQ5-F1
#
_cell.length_a   1.000
_cell.length_b   1.000
_cell.length_c   1.000
_cell.angle_alpha   90.00
_cell.angle_beta   90.00
_cell.angle_gamma   90.00
#
_symmetry.space_group_name_H-M   'P 1'
#
loop_
_entity.id
_entity.type
_entity.pdbx_description
1 polymer ?
#
loop_
_entity_poly.entity_id
_entity_poly.type
_entity_poly.pdbx_seq_one_letter_code
_entity_poly.pdbx_strand_id
1 'polypeptide(L)'
;MMKLNRSMIAGIFNVPAHMINDLEKATFSNISEQAIQFVRYTMMPWVTNWEQELNRRLFTRAERQAGYYVRFNLAGLLRGTAKERAEFYHYAITDGWMSRNEARAFEDMNPKDGLDEMLVSVNASQPVKTKTQENTPDEVNEKFAVTAARCALKRATANPAESSDTVRFLTAVPN
;
A
#
# COMPACT_ATOMS: atom_id res chain seq x y z
N MET A 1 -17.96 49.77 9.16
CA MET A 1 -18.00 48.31 8.86
C MET A 1 -16.94 48.04 7.81
N MET A 2 -15.88 47.30 8.14
CA MET A 2 -14.79 47.04 7.19
C MET A 2 -15.29 46.04 6.15
N LYS A 3 -15.28 46.44 4.87
CA LYS A 3 -15.70 45.58 3.77
C LYS A 3 -14.60 44.55 3.53
N LEU A 4 -14.87 43.29 3.84
CA LEU A 4 -13.93 42.21 3.58
C LEU A 4 -13.83 41.98 2.07
N ASN A 5 -12.62 42.05 1.54
CA ASN A 5 -12.36 41.72 0.14
C ASN A 5 -12.45 40.20 -0.07
N ARG A 6 -12.87 39.80 -1.27
CA ARG A 6 -13.00 38.38 -1.69
C ARG A 6 -11.76 37.54 -1.35
N SER A 7 -10.57 38.12 -1.55
CA SER A 7 -9.28 37.46 -1.32
C SER A 7 -8.99 37.26 0.18
N MET A 8 -9.48 38.15 1.05
CA MET A 8 -9.35 37.98 2.50
C MET A 8 -10.19 36.80 3.00
N ILE A 9 -11.42 36.68 2.48
CA ILE A 9 -12.30 35.56 2.83
C ILE A 9 -11.71 34.25 2.33
N ALA A 10 -11.22 34.21 1.08
CA ALA A 10 -10.56 33.03 0.53
C ALA A 10 -9.30 32.62 1.30
N GLY A 11 -8.52 33.60 1.78
CA GLY A 11 -7.35 33.35 2.63
C GLY A 11 -7.67 32.62 3.93
N ILE A 12 -8.82 32.90 4.57
CA ILE A 12 -9.26 32.20 5.79
C ILE A 12 -9.49 30.70 5.52
N PHE A 13 -9.98 30.37 4.33
CA PHE A 13 -10.24 28.99 3.92
C PHE A 13 -9.08 28.34 3.17
N ASN A 14 -7.91 28.99 3.12
CA ASN A 14 -6.76 28.54 2.33
C ASN A 14 -7.09 28.29 0.84
N VAL A 15 -8.05 29.03 0.26
CA VAL A 15 -8.44 28.88 -1.15
C VAL A 15 -7.58 29.82 -2.03
N PRO A 16 -6.87 29.29 -3.04
CA PRO A 16 -6.07 30.11 -3.95
C PRO A 16 -6.88 31.12 -4.77
N ALA A 17 -6.26 32.26 -5.10
CA ALA A 17 -6.87 33.36 -5.85
C ALA A 17 -7.40 32.96 -7.24
N HIS A 18 -6.77 31.98 -7.90
CA HIS A 18 -7.18 31.48 -9.21
C HIS A 18 -8.53 30.75 -9.19
N MET A 19 -8.90 30.14 -8.06
CA MET A 19 -10.19 29.43 -7.91
C MET A 19 -11.36 30.40 -7.64
N ILE A 20 -11.08 31.59 -7.11
CA ILE A 20 -12.08 32.64 -6.82
C ILE A 20 -12.19 33.67 -7.96
N ASN A 21 -11.54 33.41 -9.09
CA ASN A 21 -11.53 34.30 -10.27
C ASN A 21 -11.08 35.73 -9.89
N ASP A 22 -10.05 35.83 -9.04
CA ASP A 22 -9.39 37.08 -8.67
C ASP A 22 -8.11 37.25 -9.51
N LEU A 23 -8.28 37.64 -10.78
CA LEU A 23 -7.20 37.66 -11.78
C LEU A 23 -6.35 38.94 -11.78
N GLU A 24 -6.49 39.85 -10.81
CA GLU A 24 -5.81 41.16 -10.86
C GLU A 24 -4.27 41.08 -10.88
N LYS A 25 -3.68 39.98 -10.37
CA LYS A 25 -2.21 39.81 -10.29
C LYS A 25 -1.71 38.39 -10.59
N ALA A 26 -2.57 37.47 -11.02
CA ALA A 26 -2.20 36.06 -11.16
C ALA A 26 -1.73 35.72 -12.58
N THR A 27 -0.49 35.27 -12.73
CA THR A 27 0.04 34.70 -13.98
C THR A 27 -0.26 33.20 -14.01
N PHE A 28 -1.23 32.77 -14.81
CA PHE A 28 -1.66 31.36 -14.91
C PHE A 28 -0.78 30.55 -15.86
N SER A 29 0.52 30.43 -15.58
CA SER A 29 1.41 29.63 -16.44
C SER A 29 1.43 28.15 -16.10
N ASN A 30 1.00 27.75 -14.90
CA ASN A 30 1.03 26.35 -14.46
C ASN A 30 -0.23 26.00 -13.64
N ILE A 31 -1.33 25.70 -14.34
CA ILE A 31 -2.64 25.42 -13.74
C ILE A 31 -2.65 24.05 -13.04
N SER A 32 -1.97 23.06 -13.60
CA SER A 32 -1.90 21.71 -13.03
C SER A 32 -1.20 21.70 -11.67
N GLU A 33 -0.05 22.36 -11.55
CA GLU A 33 0.65 22.51 -10.27
C GLU A 33 -0.22 23.23 -9.24
N GLN A 34 -0.89 24.31 -9.65
CA GLN A 34 -1.80 25.06 -8.80
C GLN A 34 -2.99 24.22 -8.28
N ALA A 35 -3.52 23.30 -9.09
CA ALA A 35 -4.54 22.36 -8.67
C ALA A 35 -4.02 21.36 -7.61
N ILE A 36 -2.78 20.88 -7.76
CA ILE A 36 -2.14 20.00 -6.77
C ILE A 36 -1.92 20.74 -5.44
N GLN A 37 -1.46 21.99 -5.49
CA GLN A 37 -1.27 22.82 -4.30
C GLN A 37 -2.59 23.04 -3.54
N PHE A 38 -3.70 23.26 -4.24
CA PHE A 38 -5.03 23.36 -3.63
C PHE A 38 -5.43 22.08 -2.89
N VAL A 39 -5.25 20.91 -3.53
CA VAL A 39 -5.58 19.64 -2.87
C VAL A 39 -4.71 19.44 -1.63
N ARG A 40 -3.41 19.73 -1.72
CA ARG A 40 -2.45 19.54 -0.63
C ARG A 40 -2.74 20.43 0.58
N TYR A 41 -2.98 21.73 0.38
CA TYR A 41 -3.11 22.68 1.48
C TYR A 41 -4.54 22.89 1.97
N THR A 42 -5.52 22.76 1.08
CA THR A 42 -6.92 23.01 1.42
C THR A 42 -7.65 21.72 1.70
N MET A 43 -7.61 20.74 0.80
CA MET A 43 -8.47 19.56 0.89
C MET A 43 -7.96 18.49 1.86
N MET A 44 -6.65 18.22 1.90
CA MET A 44 -6.12 17.14 2.75
C MET A 44 -6.51 17.26 4.23
N PRO A 45 -6.43 18.43 4.89
CA PRO A 45 -6.84 18.56 6.29
C PRO A 45 -8.30 18.14 6.54
N TRP A 46 -9.22 18.50 5.64
CA TRP A 46 -10.63 18.14 5.75
C TRP A 46 -10.86 16.64 5.56
N VAL A 47 -10.19 16.06 4.56
CA VAL A 47 -10.33 14.63 4.26
C VAL A 47 -9.80 13.79 5.41
N THR A 48 -8.63 14.14 5.96
CA THR A 48 -8.07 13.46 7.13
C THR A 48 -9.01 13.53 8.33
N ASN A 49 -9.66 14.69 8.57
CA ASN A 49 -10.64 14.82 9.65
C ASN A 49 -11.86 13.89 9.43
N TRP A 50 -12.32 13.76 8.19
CA TRP A 50 -13.40 12.84 7.85
C TRP A 50 -12.99 11.38 8.01
N GLU A 51 -11.79 11.00 7.57
CA GLU A 51 -11.27 9.63 7.77
C GLU A 51 -11.23 9.28 9.25
N GLN A 52 -10.71 10.18 10.09
CA GLN A 52 -10.66 9.95 11.54
C GLN A 52 -12.05 9.77 12.14
N GLU A 53 -13.02 10.63 11.76
CA GLU A 53 -14.37 10.53 12.32
C GLU A 53 -15.13 9.29 11.82
N LEU A 54 -14.94 8.90 10.55
CA LEU A 54 -15.50 7.66 10.01
C LEU A 54 -14.90 6.44 10.69
N ASN A 55 -13.57 6.39 10.87
CA ASN A 55 -12.90 5.30 11.57
C ASN A 55 -13.31 5.21 13.06
N ARG A 56 -13.68 6.34 13.67
CA ARG A 56 -14.18 6.39 15.04
C ARG A 56 -15.60 5.86 15.17
N ARG A 57 -16.50 6.24 14.25
CA ARG A 57 -17.95 5.97 14.37
C ARG A 57 -18.43 4.71 13.67
N LEU A 58 -17.80 4.31 12.56
CA LEU A 58 -18.33 3.24 11.71
C LEU A 58 -17.97 1.85 12.23
N PHE A 59 -16.81 1.70 12.87
CA PHE A 59 -16.30 0.40 13.31
C PHE A 59 -16.49 0.15 14.80
N THR A 60 -16.90 -1.06 15.11
CA THR A 60 -16.90 -1.60 16.47
C THR A 60 -15.46 -1.88 16.95
N ARG A 61 -15.28 -2.09 18.26
CA ARG A 61 -13.94 -2.42 18.81
C ARG A 61 -13.36 -3.71 18.23
N ALA A 62 -14.22 -4.70 17.95
CA ALA A 62 -13.80 -5.98 17.36
C ALA A 62 -13.32 -5.79 15.91
N GLU A 63 -14.04 -5.02 15.09
CA GLU A 63 -13.66 -4.75 13.70
C GLU A 63 -12.37 -3.92 13.61
N ARG A 64 -12.18 -2.97 14.52
CA ARG A 64 -10.92 -2.21 14.58
C ARG A 64 -9.73 -3.10 14.95
N GLN A 65 -9.93 -4.07 15.85
CA GLN A 65 -8.90 -5.05 16.21
C GLN A 65 -8.59 -6.02 15.05
N ALA A 66 -9.58 -6.31 14.21
CA ALA A 66 -9.43 -7.09 12.99
C ALA A 66 -8.77 -6.31 11.83
N GLY A 67 -8.46 -5.02 12.01
CA GLY A 67 -7.72 -4.21 11.04
C GLY A 67 -8.58 -3.51 9.97
N TYR A 68 -9.90 -3.40 10.17
CA TYR A 68 -10.75 -2.65 9.24
C TYR A 68 -10.54 -1.13 9.41
N TYR A 69 -10.32 -0.43 8.31
CA TYR A 69 -10.21 1.02 8.27
C TYR A 69 -10.82 1.58 6.97
N VAL A 70 -11.34 2.80 7.05
CA VAL A 70 -11.72 3.62 5.90
C VAL A 70 -10.58 4.57 5.59
N ARG A 71 -10.15 4.59 4.33
CA ARG A 71 -9.20 5.55 3.78
C ARG A 71 -9.70 6.04 2.44
N PHE A 72 -9.66 7.34 2.22
CA PHE A 72 -9.91 7.94 0.93
C PHE A 72 -8.65 7.85 0.07
N ASN A 73 -8.80 7.39 -1.17
CA ASN A 73 -7.71 7.38 -2.14
C ASN A 73 -7.59 8.77 -2.79
N LEU A 74 -7.04 9.74 -2.04
CA LEU A 74 -6.73 11.08 -2.56
C LEU A 74 -5.55 11.09 -3.51
N ALA A 75 -4.77 10.01 -3.54
CA ALA A 75 -3.63 9.95 -4.40
C ALA A 75 -4.04 10.07 -5.88
N GLY A 76 -5.30 9.77 -6.27
CA GLY A 76 -5.78 10.07 -7.63
C GLY A 76 -5.72 11.56 -8.00
N LEU A 77 -5.87 12.45 -7.02
CA LEU A 77 -5.82 13.91 -7.17
C LEU A 77 -4.40 14.48 -7.01
N LEU A 78 -3.54 13.84 -6.20
CA LEU A 78 -2.16 14.25 -5.91
C LEU A 78 -1.10 13.57 -6.80
N ARG A 79 -1.44 12.51 -7.55
CA ARG A 79 -0.53 11.70 -8.39
C ARG A 79 -0.04 12.40 -9.67
N GLY A 80 -0.26 13.70 -9.84
CA GLY A 80 0.16 14.45 -11.04
C GLY A 80 -0.64 14.08 -12.29
N THR A 81 -0.06 14.30 -13.46
CA THR A 81 -0.65 13.88 -14.74
C THR A 81 -0.54 12.36 -14.91
N ALA A 82 -1.48 11.74 -15.64
CA ALA A 82 -1.41 10.30 -15.94
C ALA A 82 -0.09 9.89 -16.63
N LYS A 83 0.56 10.85 -17.31
CA LYS A 83 1.87 10.68 -17.95
C LYS A 83 2.99 10.53 -16.93
N GLU A 84 3.12 11.48 -15.99
CA GLU A 84 4.13 11.42 -14.92
C GLU A 84 3.96 10.16 -14.06
N ARG A 85 2.71 9.73 -13.85
CA ARG A 85 2.40 8.47 -13.14
C ARG A 85 2.87 7.23 -13.91
N ALA A 86 2.59 7.17 -15.21
CA ALA A 86 3.05 6.07 -16.05
C ALA A 86 4.58 6.02 -16.11
N GLU A 87 5.23 7.18 -16.18
CA GLU A 87 6.68 7.32 -16.16
C GLU A 87 7.27 6.86 -14.82
N PHE A 88 6.71 7.29 -13.69
CA PHE A 88 7.14 6.86 -12.36
C PHE A 88 7.12 5.33 -12.21
N TYR A 89 6.00 4.69 -12.55
CA TYR A 89 5.90 3.23 -12.48
C TYR A 89 6.79 2.54 -13.51
N HIS A 90 6.95 3.11 -14.70
CA HIS A 90 7.85 2.57 -15.72
C HIS A 90 9.30 2.55 -15.22
N TYR A 91 9.80 3.65 -14.66
CA TYR A 91 11.14 3.71 -14.08
C TYR A 91 11.26 2.77 -12.88
N ALA A 92 10.27 2.76 -11.97
CA ALA A 92 10.31 1.92 -10.78
C ALA A 92 10.39 0.41 -11.09
N ILE A 93 9.60 -0.03 -12.08
CA ILE A 93 9.57 -1.43 -12.51
C ILE A 93 10.81 -1.78 -13.33
N THR A 94 11.31 -0.86 -14.16
CA THR A 94 12.48 -1.12 -15.04
C THR A 94 13.80 -1.12 -14.26
N ASP A 95 13.93 -0.24 -13.27
CA ASP A 95 15.08 -0.18 -12.37
C ASP A 95 15.09 -1.34 -11.37
N GLY A 96 13.96 -2.03 -11.22
CA GLY A 96 13.84 -3.27 -10.45
C GLY A 96 13.83 -3.07 -8.94
N TRP A 97 13.45 -1.90 -8.43
CA TRP A 97 13.26 -1.66 -7.00
C TRP A 97 11.81 -1.80 -6.52
N MET A 98 10.85 -1.84 -7.45
CA MET A 98 9.43 -2.04 -7.13
C MET A 98 8.85 -3.22 -7.94
N SER A 99 8.09 -4.09 -7.28
CA SER A 99 7.36 -5.17 -7.95
C SER A 99 6.05 -4.67 -8.59
N ARG A 100 5.52 -5.42 -9.56
CA ARG A 100 4.26 -5.03 -10.23
C ARG A 100 3.06 -5.16 -9.30
N ASN A 101 3.10 -6.07 -8.33
CA ASN A 101 2.06 -6.19 -7.31
C ASN A 101 2.16 -5.06 -6.26
N GLU A 102 3.35 -4.57 -5.93
CA GLU A 102 3.50 -3.36 -5.11
C GLU A 102 2.89 -2.14 -5.81
N ALA A 103 3.16 -1.94 -7.11
CA ALA A 103 2.54 -0.87 -7.89
C ALA A 103 0.99 -0.94 -7.86
N ARG A 104 0.41 -2.15 -7.83
CA ARG A 104 -1.02 -2.36 -7.69
C ARG A 104 -1.54 -2.08 -6.29
N ALA A 105 -0.79 -2.45 -5.25
CA ALA A 105 -1.12 -2.10 -3.88
C ALA A 105 -1.17 -0.57 -3.72
N PHE A 106 -0.24 0.17 -4.34
CA PHE A 106 -0.27 1.64 -4.35
C PHE A 106 -1.49 2.24 -5.05
N GLU A 107 -2.09 1.53 -5.99
CA GLU A 107 -3.31 1.93 -6.70
C GLU A 107 -4.59 1.33 -6.09
N ASP A 108 -4.50 0.72 -4.91
CA ASP A 108 -5.61 0.02 -4.24
C ASP A 108 -6.25 -1.08 -5.12
N MET A 109 -5.45 -1.73 -5.95
CA MET A 109 -5.86 -2.83 -6.81
C MET A 109 -5.46 -4.18 -6.19
N ASN A 110 -6.28 -5.20 -6.40
CA ASN A 110 -5.98 -6.55 -5.93
C ASN A 110 -4.69 -7.10 -6.59
N PRO A 111 -3.85 -7.83 -5.82
CA PRO A 111 -2.70 -8.52 -6.37
C PRO A 111 -3.14 -9.57 -7.40
N LYS A 112 -2.27 -9.89 -8.36
CA LYS A 112 -2.46 -11.07 -9.23
C LYS A 112 -1.23 -11.96 -9.17
N ASP A 113 -1.44 -13.26 -9.32
CA ASP A 113 -0.36 -14.25 -9.37
C ASP A 113 0.64 -13.94 -10.49
N GLY A 114 1.93 -14.16 -10.19
CA GLY A 114 3.04 -14.02 -11.13
C GLY A 114 3.56 -12.59 -11.32
N LEU A 115 3.11 -11.62 -10.51
CA LEU A 115 3.54 -10.21 -10.58
C LEU A 115 4.45 -9.77 -9.41
N ASP A 116 4.79 -10.69 -8.51
CA ASP A 116 5.68 -10.42 -7.37
C ASP A 116 7.16 -10.40 -7.76
N GLU A 117 7.53 -11.05 -8.87
CA GLU A 117 8.90 -11.05 -9.35
C GLU A 117 9.28 -9.69 -9.96
N MET A 118 10.39 -9.12 -9.47
CA MET A 118 10.99 -7.90 -10.00
C MET A 118 11.52 -8.16 -11.41
N LEU A 119 11.26 -7.22 -12.31
CA LEU A 119 11.83 -7.31 -13.65
C LEU A 119 13.33 -7.00 -13.56
N VAL A 120 14.14 -7.95 -14.04
CA VAL A 120 15.57 -7.72 -14.24
C VAL A 120 15.77 -7.43 -15.72
N SER A 121 16.50 -6.34 -16.03
CA SER A 121 16.88 -6.05 -17.40
C SER A 121 17.59 -7.24 -18.02
N VAL A 122 17.17 -7.64 -19.23
CA VAL A 122 17.74 -8.77 -19.99
C VAL A 122 19.25 -8.63 -20.25
N ASN A 123 19.78 -7.41 -20.18
CA ASN A 123 21.21 -7.14 -20.33
C ASN A 123 21.99 -7.24 -19.00
N ALA A 124 21.28 -7.13 -17.86
CA ALA A 124 21.85 -7.22 -16.51
C ALA A 124 21.73 -8.64 -15.90
N SER A 125 21.08 -9.57 -16.60
CA SER A 125 21.01 -10.96 -16.15
C SER A 125 22.37 -11.64 -16.30
N GLN A 126 23.21 -11.56 -15.27
CA GLN A 126 24.02 -12.73 -14.94
C GLN A 126 23.01 -13.81 -14.54
N PRO A 127 22.99 -15.00 -15.19
CA PRO A 127 22.07 -16.04 -14.80
C PRO A 127 22.43 -16.46 -13.38
N VAL A 128 21.63 -16.03 -12.41
CA VAL A 128 21.65 -16.63 -11.08
C VAL A 128 21.28 -18.08 -11.31
N LYS A 129 22.29 -18.95 -11.31
CA LYS A 129 22.09 -20.40 -11.28
C LYS A 129 21.31 -20.68 -10.01
N THR A 130 19.99 -20.81 -10.12
CA THR A 130 19.18 -21.50 -9.12
C THR A 130 19.84 -22.85 -8.95
N LYS A 131 20.56 -23.04 -7.84
CA LYS A 131 21.03 -24.36 -7.43
C LYS A 131 19.78 -25.16 -7.11
N THR A 132 19.20 -25.81 -8.11
CA THR A 132 18.37 -26.98 -7.89
C THR A 132 19.27 -27.96 -7.16
N GLN A 133 19.08 -28.11 -5.85
CA GLN A 133 19.68 -29.22 -5.13
C GLN A 133 18.98 -30.49 -5.66
N GLU A 134 19.59 -31.15 -6.63
CA GLU A 134 19.32 -32.55 -6.91
C GLU A 134 19.75 -33.33 -5.67
N ASN A 135 18.83 -33.56 -4.75
CA ASN A 135 19.04 -34.49 -3.67
C ASN A 135 18.98 -35.90 -4.27
N THR A 136 20.14 -36.53 -4.45
CA THR A 136 20.25 -37.95 -4.77
C THR A 136 19.45 -38.78 -3.74
N PRO A 137 18.69 -39.82 -4.13
CA PRO A 137 17.66 -40.43 -3.27
C PRO A 137 18.15 -41.13 -1.99
N ASP A 138 19.47 -41.28 -1.79
CA ASP A 138 20.00 -42.22 -0.81
C ASP A 138 20.19 -41.64 0.61
N GLU A 139 20.26 -40.31 0.80
CA GLU A 139 20.42 -39.71 2.15
C GLU A 139 19.09 -39.49 2.90
N VAL A 140 17.97 -39.63 2.21
CA VAL A 140 16.67 -39.22 2.72
C VAL A 140 16.15 -40.20 3.78
N ASN A 141 16.52 -41.48 3.69
CA ASN A 141 15.96 -42.54 4.54
C ASN A 141 16.54 -42.55 5.98
N GLU A 142 17.77 -42.06 6.17
CA GLU A 142 18.43 -42.07 7.50
C GLU A 142 17.95 -40.91 8.39
N LYS A 143 17.66 -39.74 7.81
CA LYS A 143 17.17 -38.56 8.53
C LYS A 143 15.70 -38.71 9.00
N PHE A 144 14.88 -39.47 8.27
CA PHE A 144 13.49 -39.72 8.68
C PHE A 144 13.40 -40.70 9.87
N ALA A 145 14.25 -41.73 9.93
CA ALA A 145 14.28 -42.68 11.03
C ALA A 145 14.68 -42.04 12.36
N VAL A 146 15.70 -41.17 12.35
CA VAL A 146 16.18 -40.48 13.56
C VAL A 146 15.18 -39.43 14.06
N THR A 147 14.47 -38.77 13.15
CA THR A 147 13.44 -37.76 13.49
C THR A 147 12.18 -38.39 14.06
N ALA A 148 11.74 -39.54 13.53
CA ALA A 148 10.61 -40.30 14.07
C ALA A 148 10.88 -40.82 15.50
N ALA A 149 12.09 -41.32 15.76
CA ALA A 149 12.50 -41.78 17.09
C ALA A 149 12.53 -40.64 18.13
N ARG A 150 12.98 -39.44 17.74
CA ARG A 150 12.97 -38.24 18.60
C ARG A 150 11.56 -37.71 18.89
N CYS A 151 10.66 -37.80 17.92
CA CYS A 151 9.28 -37.33 18.07
C CYS A 151 8.45 -38.25 18.98
N ALA A 152 8.69 -39.57 18.92
CA ALA A 152 8.06 -40.55 19.80
C ALA A 152 8.45 -40.36 21.28
N LEU A 153 9.72 -40.05 21.57
CA LEU A 153 10.19 -39.81 22.94
C LEU A 153 9.60 -38.51 23.54
N LYS A 154 9.32 -37.50 22.71
CA LYS A 154 8.74 -36.20 23.15
C LYS A 154 7.23 -36.25 23.41
N ARG A 155 6.50 -37.20 22.82
CA ARG A 155 5.05 -37.39 23.05
C ARG A 155 4.72 -38.12 24.35
N ALA A 156 5.65 -38.89 24.92
CA ALA A 156 5.43 -39.58 26.19
C ALA A 156 5.47 -38.63 27.41
N THR A 157 5.91 -37.38 27.25
CA THR A 157 6.16 -36.43 28.34
C THR A 157 5.27 -35.19 28.33
N ALA A 158 4.24 -35.12 27.48
CA ALA A 158 3.38 -33.93 27.36
C ALA A 158 1.92 -34.24 27.75
N ASN A 159 1.44 -33.51 28.76
CA ASN A 159 0.09 -33.54 29.33
C ASN A 159 -0.96 -33.04 28.30
N PRO A 160 -2.19 -33.58 28.23
CA PRO A 160 -3.12 -33.27 27.15
C PRO A 160 -4.09 -32.15 27.57
N ALA A 161 -3.82 -30.94 27.11
CA ALA A 161 -4.85 -29.91 27.02
C ALA A 161 -4.57 -29.05 25.77
N GLU A 162 -5.63 -28.79 25.01
CA GLU A 162 -5.72 -27.88 23.87
C GLU A 162 -5.25 -28.41 22.51
N SER A 163 -6.17 -29.08 21.81
CA SER A 163 -6.21 -29.04 20.33
C SER A 163 -7.65 -29.14 19.84
N SER A 164 -8.30 -28.00 19.75
CA SER A 164 -9.44 -27.78 18.88
C SER A 164 -9.21 -26.40 18.30
N ASP A 165 -8.82 -26.33 17.04
CA ASP A 165 -9.39 -25.35 16.12
C ASP A 165 -8.99 -25.70 14.71
N THR A 166 -9.98 -26.24 13.99
CA THR A 166 -9.99 -26.33 12.55
C THR A 166 -10.99 -25.28 12.06
N VAL A 167 -10.64 -24.67 10.92
CA VAL A 167 -11.51 -24.10 9.86
C VAL A 167 -11.16 -22.64 9.52
N ARG A 168 -11.01 -22.49 8.20
CA ARG A 168 -10.47 -21.37 7.41
C ARG A 168 -11.51 -20.28 7.09
N PHE A 169 -10.99 -19.25 6.41
CA PHE A 169 -11.61 -18.25 5.52
C PHE A 169 -11.94 -16.89 6.14
N LEU A 170 -11.03 -15.92 5.94
CA LEU A 170 -11.26 -14.66 5.23
C LEU A 170 -9.91 -13.93 5.09
N THR A 171 -9.68 -13.35 3.92
CA THR A 171 -8.47 -12.63 3.54
C THR A 171 -8.26 -11.42 4.44
N ALA A 172 -7.26 -11.51 5.32
CA ALA A 172 -6.54 -10.38 5.88
C ALA A 172 -5.08 -10.59 5.51
N VAL A 173 -4.49 -9.65 4.79
CA VAL A 173 -3.03 -9.58 4.61
C VAL A 173 -2.50 -8.87 5.86
N PRO A 174 -1.75 -9.54 6.75
CA PRO A 174 -1.12 -8.86 7.88
C PRO A 174 0.25 -8.30 7.49
N ASN A 175 0.46 -7.04 7.87
CA ASN A 175 1.68 -6.22 7.88
C ASN A 175 2.63 -6.30 6.68
#